data_AF-A0A0D0RR70-F1
#
_entry.id   AF-A0A0D0RR70-F1
#
_cell.length_a   1.000
_cell.length_b   1.000
_cell.length_c   1.000
_cell.angle_alpha   90.00
_cell.angle_beta   90.00
_cell.angle_gamma   90.00
#
_symmetry.space_group_name_H-M   'P 1'
#
loop_
_entity.id
_entity.type
_entity.pdbx_description
1 polymer ?
#
loop_
_entity_poly.entity_id
_entity_poly.type
_entity_poly.pdbx_seq_one_letter_code
_entity_poly.pdbx_strand_id
1 'polypeptide(L)'
;MNRKNVLHKVLTDSNEIEAYTIYRRDALIIGPFALLSSILIMVTMRNEARWLYDGMIARWPWLAASIILFLLAGGALFLPSWKKKNRRGIPRLAVVAIVLQYFCASYAYGKAHLPYMIYPNVTIESGFTHPNTFRALFVTYIVGFAILFPGFIYFWRLFMKDRRYLANDEK
;
A
#
# COMPACT_ATOMS: atom_id res chain seq x y z
N MET A 1 38.60 17.19 7.94
CA MET A 1 37.19 16.74 7.86
C MET A 1 36.30 17.83 8.45
N ASN A 2 35.47 18.50 7.63
CA ASN A 2 34.83 19.77 7.97
C ASN A 2 33.66 19.59 8.98
N ARG A 3 33.67 20.31 10.12
CA ARG A 3 32.67 20.19 11.21
C ARG A 3 31.22 20.38 10.73
N LYS A 4 31.00 21.22 9.71
CA LYS A 4 29.66 21.45 9.11
C LYS A 4 29.06 20.18 8.48
N ASN A 5 29.88 19.37 7.80
CA ASN A 5 29.41 18.12 7.19
C ASN A 5 29.10 17.05 8.23
N VAL A 6 29.74 17.10 9.40
CA VAL A 6 29.46 16.18 10.51
C VAL A 6 28.13 16.57 11.18
N LEU A 7 27.92 17.86 11.48
CA LEU A 7 26.68 18.34 12.09
C LEU A 7 25.45 18.11 11.18
N HIS A 8 25.53 18.45 9.89
CA HIS A 8 24.43 18.24 8.95
C HIS A 8 24.09 16.75 8.81
N LYS A 9 25.10 15.87 8.76
CA LYS A 9 24.89 14.42 8.71
C LYS A 9 24.25 13.88 9.99
N VAL A 10 24.67 14.38 11.16
CA VAL A 10 24.09 13.99 12.45
C VAL A 10 22.63 14.44 12.54
N LEU A 11 22.29 15.68 12.18
CA LEU A 11 20.90 16.18 12.20
C LEU A 11 19.99 15.40 11.23
N THR A 12 20.48 15.07 10.03
CA THR A 12 19.71 14.30 9.04
C THR A 12 19.46 12.87 9.53
N ASP A 13 20.48 12.19 10.06
CA ASP A 13 20.34 10.83 10.59
C ASP A 13 19.45 10.81 11.86
N SER A 14 19.46 11.90 12.65
CA SER A 14 18.56 12.09 13.80
C SER A 14 17.10 12.18 13.38
N ASN A 15 16.79 13.03 12.40
CA ASN A 15 15.43 13.24 11.90
C ASN A 15 14.89 11.99 11.17
N GLU A 16 15.74 11.24 10.47
CA GLU A 16 15.38 9.95 9.87
C GLU A 16 15.06 8.87 10.92
N ILE A 17 15.72 8.89 12.07
CA ILE A 17 15.43 7.97 13.17
C ILE A 17 14.11 8.33 13.85
N GLU A 18 13.86 9.63 14.10
CA GLU A 18 12.61 10.11 14.68
C GLU A 18 11.40 9.84 13.78
N ALA A 19 11.50 10.14 12.47
CA ALA A 19 10.45 9.81 11.52
C ALA A 19 10.16 8.30 11.49
N TYR A 20 11.20 7.47 11.61
CA TYR A 20 11.04 6.02 11.65
C TYR A 20 10.38 5.51 12.94
N THR A 21 10.70 6.08 14.11
CA THR A 21 10.08 5.66 15.37
C THR A 21 8.59 6.03 15.40
N ILE A 22 8.22 7.20 14.88
CA ILE A 22 6.83 7.62 14.72
C ILE A 22 6.11 6.67 13.75
N TYR A 23 6.65 6.46 12.54
CA TYR A 23 6.08 5.53 11.56
C TYR A 23 5.84 4.14 12.16
N ARG A 24 6.84 3.59 12.87
CA ARG A 24 6.74 2.28 13.49
C ARG A 24 5.64 2.24 14.56
N ARG A 25 5.56 3.25 15.41
CA ARG A 25 4.52 3.32 16.46
C ARG A 25 3.13 3.35 15.82
N ASP A 26 2.95 4.22 14.84
CA ASP A 26 1.65 4.43 14.22
C ASP A 26 1.24 3.18 13.42
N ALA A 27 2.17 2.53 12.70
CA ALA A 27 1.90 1.27 12.01
C ALA A 27 1.49 0.13 12.96
N LEU A 28 2.10 0.06 14.15
CA LEU A 28 1.77 -0.96 15.16
C LEU A 28 0.42 -0.72 15.84
N ILE A 29 -0.08 0.51 15.86
CA ILE A 29 -1.39 0.85 16.43
C ILE A 29 -2.47 0.71 15.35
N ILE A 30 -2.27 1.33 14.19
CA ILE A 30 -3.24 1.39 13.11
C ILE A 30 -3.41 0.04 12.43
N GLY A 31 -2.33 -0.75 12.28
CA GLY A 31 -2.37 -2.06 11.63
C GLY A 31 -3.39 -3.02 12.26
N PRO A 32 -3.26 -3.33 13.57
CA PRO A 32 -4.22 -4.19 14.26
C PRO A 32 -5.64 -3.62 14.27
N PHE A 33 -5.78 -2.29 14.41
CA PHE A 33 -7.08 -1.63 14.34
C PHE A 33 -7.74 -1.84 12.97
N ALA A 34 -7.01 -1.62 11.87
CA ALA A 34 -7.52 -1.83 10.53
C ALA A 34 -7.90 -3.31 10.26
N LEU A 35 -7.07 -4.26 10.72
CA LEU A 35 -7.39 -5.68 10.62
C LEU A 35 -8.68 -6.01 11.39
N LEU A 36 -8.81 -5.53 12.63
CA LEU A 36 -10.01 -5.71 13.44
C LEU A 36 -11.25 -5.11 12.76
N SER A 37 -11.15 -3.89 12.24
CA SER A 37 -12.22 -3.27 11.46
C SER A 37 -12.62 -4.11 10.25
N SER A 38 -11.65 -4.70 9.54
CA SER A 38 -11.97 -5.57 8.39
C SER A 38 -12.75 -6.83 8.80
N ILE A 39 -12.44 -7.41 9.96
CA ILE A 39 -13.17 -8.56 10.52
C ILE A 39 -14.59 -8.14 10.91
N LEU A 40 -14.75 -6.98 11.56
CA LEU A 40 -16.07 -6.45 11.91
C LEU A 40 -16.92 -6.18 10.66
N ILE A 41 -16.33 -5.62 9.60
CA ILE A 41 -17.00 -5.44 8.31
C ILE A 41 -17.45 -6.80 7.74
N MET A 42 -16.59 -7.82 7.76
CA MET A 42 -16.96 -9.18 7.31
C MET A 42 -18.14 -9.75 8.10
N VAL A 43 -18.20 -9.51 9.42
CA VAL A 43 -19.31 -9.96 10.27
C VAL A 43 -20.60 -9.23 9.91
N THR A 44 -20.58 -7.91 9.79
CA THR A 44 -21.76 -7.11 9.42
C THR A 44 -22.24 -7.43 7.99
N MET A 45 -21.30 -7.60 7.06
CA MET A 45 -21.59 -7.92 5.66
C MET A 45 -22.32 -9.25 5.50
N ARG A 46 -22.17 -10.18 6.45
CA ARG A 46 -22.94 -11.43 6.47
C ARG A 46 -24.45 -11.20 6.43
N ASN A 47 -24.92 -10.14 7.06
CA ASN A 47 -26.34 -9.79 7.16
C ASN A 47 -26.76 -8.80 6.06
N GLU A 48 -25.93 -7.78 5.81
CA GLU A 48 -26.27 -6.68 4.88
C GLU A 48 -26.02 -7.02 3.41
N ALA A 49 -24.99 -7.83 3.11
CA ALA A 49 -24.59 -8.16 1.74
C ALA A 49 -24.12 -9.61 1.64
N ARG A 50 -25.07 -10.53 1.86
CA ARG A 50 -24.81 -11.99 1.89
C ARG A 50 -24.10 -12.50 0.62
N TRP A 51 -24.49 -11.99 -0.54
CA TRP A 51 -23.89 -12.34 -1.84
C TRP A 51 -22.38 -12.04 -1.88
N LEU A 52 -21.98 -10.88 -1.35
CA LEU A 52 -20.58 -10.45 -1.30
C LEU A 52 -19.80 -11.25 -0.24
N TYR A 53 -20.42 -11.50 0.91
CA TYR A 53 -19.86 -12.35 1.97
C TYR A 53 -19.55 -13.76 1.47
N ASP A 54 -20.53 -14.43 0.84
CA ASP A 54 -20.35 -15.79 0.33
C ASP A 54 -19.29 -15.81 -0.77
N GLY A 55 -19.24 -14.77 -1.62
CA GLY A 55 -18.17 -14.59 -2.61
C GLY A 55 -16.77 -14.43 -1.99
N MET A 56 -16.64 -13.69 -0.89
CA MET A 56 -15.36 -13.51 -0.19
C MET A 56 -14.92 -14.79 0.53
N ILE A 57 -15.85 -15.49 1.20
CA ILE A 57 -15.58 -16.76 1.89
C ILE A 57 -15.21 -17.89 0.91
N ALA A 58 -15.82 -17.94 -0.27
CA ALA A 58 -15.39 -18.87 -1.32
C ALA A 58 -13.91 -18.68 -1.71
N ARG A 59 -13.33 -17.51 -1.42
CA ARG A 59 -11.94 -17.13 -1.69
C ARG A 59 -11.12 -17.00 -0.40
N TRP A 60 -11.52 -17.70 0.66
CA TRP A 60 -10.84 -17.69 1.96
C TRP A 60 -9.31 -17.90 1.93
N PRO A 61 -8.68 -18.66 0.99
CA PRO A 61 -7.22 -18.79 0.99
C PRO A 61 -6.51 -17.44 0.77
N TRP A 62 -7.10 -16.54 -0.01
CA TRP A 62 -6.57 -15.19 -0.23
C TRP A 62 -6.70 -14.31 1.03
N LEU A 63 -7.80 -14.48 1.78
CA LEU A 63 -7.99 -13.81 3.07
C LEU A 63 -7.02 -14.32 4.12
N ALA A 64 -6.81 -15.65 4.20
CA ALA A 64 -5.83 -16.26 5.08
C ALA A 64 -4.39 -15.82 4.73
N ALA A 65 -4.04 -15.78 3.44
CA ALA A 65 -2.76 -15.27 2.97
C ALA A 65 -2.54 -13.81 3.38
N SER A 66 -3.58 -12.97 3.29
CA SER A 66 -3.54 -11.59 3.78
C SER A 66 -3.24 -11.54 5.29
N ILE A 67 -3.91 -12.34 6.12
CA ILE A 67 -3.65 -12.39 7.57
C ILE A 67 -2.21 -12.83 7.86
N ILE A 68 -1.71 -13.86 7.17
CA ILE A 68 -0.34 -14.34 7.34
C ILE A 68 0.66 -13.22 6.97
N LEU A 69 0.44 -12.53 5.85
CA LEU A 69 1.30 -11.41 5.42
C LEU A 69 1.26 -10.23 6.41
N PHE A 70 0.11 -9.97 7.03
CA PHE A 70 0.00 -9.00 8.11
C PHE A 70 0.85 -9.39 9.32
N LEU A 71 0.79 -10.65 9.74
CA LEU A 71 1.60 -11.18 10.84
C LEU A 71 3.10 -11.13 10.50
N LEU A 72 3.48 -11.42 9.26
CA LEU A 72 4.86 -11.30 8.78
C LEU A 72 5.33 -9.83 8.77
N ALA A 73 4.47 -8.90 8.37
CA ALA A 73 4.78 -7.47 8.42
C ALA A 73 4.96 -6.97 9.86
N GLY A 74 4.05 -7.35 10.76
CA GLY A 74 4.17 -7.08 12.19
C GLY A 74 5.46 -7.69 12.76
N GLY A 75 5.71 -8.97 12.48
CA GLY A 75 6.95 -9.66 12.86
C GLY A 75 8.20 -8.95 12.35
N ALA A 76 8.22 -8.54 11.08
CA ALA A 76 9.33 -7.77 10.51
C ALA A 76 9.57 -6.43 11.23
N LEU A 77 8.55 -5.85 11.85
CA LEU A 77 8.62 -4.59 12.61
C LEU A 77 8.93 -4.81 14.12
N PHE A 78 8.65 -6.01 14.64
CA PHE A 78 9.00 -6.45 16.00
C PHE A 78 10.41 -7.03 16.11
N LEU A 79 10.90 -7.76 15.09
CA LEU A 79 12.24 -8.36 15.13
C LEU A 79 13.36 -7.29 15.13
N PRO A 80 14.41 -7.44 15.96
CA PRO A 80 15.58 -6.57 15.93
C PRO A 80 16.31 -6.70 14.58
N SER A 81 16.77 -5.58 14.03
CA SER A 81 17.46 -5.58 12.74
C SER A 81 18.83 -6.26 12.87
N TRP A 82 19.02 -7.38 12.17
CA TRP A 82 20.27 -8.15 12.19
C TRP A 82 21.50 -7.37 11.69
N LYS A 83 21.30 -6.26 10.96
CA LYS A 83 22.40 -5.48 10.34
C LYS A 83 22.76 -4.18 11.07
N LYS A 84 21.93 -3.67 11.99
CA LYS A 84 22.25 -2.45 12.76
C LYS A 84 21.72 -2.58 14.18
N LYS A 85 22.66 -2.79 15.12
CA LYS A 85 22.43 -2.92 16.57
C LYS A 85 21.61 -1.77 17.20
N ASN A 86 21.46 -0.64 16.50
CA ASN A 86 20.72 0.55 16.95
C ASN A 86 19.42 0.87 16.18
N ARG A 87 18.97 0.06 15.21
CA ARG A 87 17.65 0.24 14.57
C ARG A 87 16.81 -1.04 14.73
N ARG A 88 15.64 -0.93 15.35
CA ARG A 88 14.68 -2.05 15.52
C ARG A 88 13.84 -2.23 14.25
N GLY A 89 13.69 -3.44 13.72
CA GLY A 89 12.84 -3.74 12.56
C GLY A 89 13.54 -3.78 11.18
N ILE A 90 12.88 -4.43 10.22
CA ILE A 90 13.24 -4.51 8.80
C ILE A 90 12.15 -3.80 7.98
N PRO A 91 12.16 -2.45 7.88
CA PRO A 91 11.05 -1.67 7.31
C PRO A 91 10.74 -2.03 5.85
N ARG A 92 11.76 -2.33 5.04
CA ARG A 92 11.56 -2.72 3.64
C ARG A 92 10.74 -4.00 3.50
N LEU A 93 11.00 -4.99 4.36
CA LEU A 93 10.27 -6.24 4.35
C LEU A 93 8.83 -6.02 4.83
N ALA A 94 8.64 -5.20 5.88
CA ALA A 94 7.31 -4.86 6.39
C ALA A 94 6.45 -4.16 5.33
N VAL A 95 7.02 -3.19 4.58
CA VAL A 95 6.31 -2.51 3.49
C VAL A 95 5.90 -3.48 2.39
N VAL A 96 6.83 -4.32 1.91
CA VAL A 96 6.52 -5.30 0.85
C VAL A 96 5.44 -6.29 1.33
N ALA A 97 5.55 -6.78 2.57
CA ALA A 97 4.57 -7.69 3.15
C ALA A 97 3.18 -7.04 3.27
N ILE A 98 3.08 -5.78 3.71
CA ILE A 98 1.79 -5.05 3.77
C ILE A 98 1.21 -4.80 2.37
N VAL A 99 2.04 -4.45 1.39
CA VAL A 99 1.55 -4.27 0.01
C VAL A 99 0.96 -5.57 -0.53
N LEU A 100 1.64 -6.70 -0.31
CA LEU A 100 1.14 -8.02 -0.71
C LEU A 100 -0.11 -8.40 0.11
N GLN A 101 -0.16 -8.06 1.39
CA GLN A 101 -1.32 -8.28 2.25
C GLN A 101 -2.57 -7.60 1.69
N TYR A 102 -2.46 -6.29 1.41
CA TYR A 102 -3.55 -5.52 0.80
C TYR A 102 -3.92 -6.07 -0.58
N PHE A 103 -2.93 -6.45 -1.40
CA PHE A 103 -3.19 -7.06 -2.70
C PHE A 103 -4.04 -8.33 -2.58
N CYS A 104 -3.70 -9.25 -1.67
CA CYS A 104 -4.47 -10.49 -1.45
C CYS A 104 -5.90 -10.20 -0.96
N ALA A 105 -6.07 -9.29 0.00
CA ALA A 105 -7.39 -8.90 0.52
C ALA A 105 -8.25 -8.22 -0.55
N SER A 106 -7.67 -7.26 -1.28
CA SER A 106 -8.33 -6.55 -2.37
C SER A 106 -8.67 -7.46 -3.54
N TYR A 107 -7.84 -8.48 -3.82
CA TYR A 107 -8.15 -9.48 -4.84
C TYR A 107 -9.37 -10.33 -4.46
N ALA A 108 -9.43 -10.81 -3.21
CA ALA A 108 -10.58 -11.55 -2.71
C ALA A 108 -11.86 -10.71 -2.78
N TYR A 109 -11.80 -9.46 -2.32
CA TYR A 109 -12.90 -8.50 -2.38
C TYR A 109 -13.33 -8.20 -3.83
N GLY A 110 -12.39 -7.84 -4.70
CA GLY A 110 -12.66 -7.48 -6.08
C GLY A 110 -13.29 -8.63 -6.86
N LYS A 111 -12.77 -9.85 -6.71
CA LYS A 111 -13.37 -11.04 -7.35
C LYS A 111 -14.73 -11.43 -6.77
N ALA A 112 -14.98 -11.16 -5.49
CA ALA A 112 -16.29 -11.41 -4.88
C ALA A 112 -17.36 -10.43 -5.38
N HIS A 113 -16.95 -9.22 -5.77
CA HIS A 113 -17.85 -8.19 -6.30
C HIS A 113 -18.31 -8.48 -7.75
N LEU A 114 -17.52 -9.24 -8.51
CA LEU A 114 -17.88 -9.62 -9.89
C LEU A 114 -19.07 -10.59 -9.91
N PRO A 115 -19.98 -10.50 -10.90
CA PRO A 115 -19.93 -9.64 -12.10
C PRO A 115 -20.62 -8.27 -11.92
N TYR A 116 -21.01 -7.91 -10.70
CA TYR A 116 -21.79 -6.71 -10.45
C TYR A 116 -20.90 -5.46 -10.32
N MET A 117 -21.36 -4.33 -10.87
CA MET A 117 -20.87 -3.00 -10.52
C MET A 117 -21.75 -2.38 -9.43
N ILE A 118 -23.06 -2.57 -9.51
CA ILE A 118 -24.04 -2.20 -8.48
C ILE A 118 -25.03 -3.36 -8.37
N TYR A 119 -24.96 -4.10 -7.27
CA TYR A 119 -25.86 -5.22 -7.03
C TYR A 119 -27.30 -4.73 -6.76
N PRO A 120 -28.35 -5.41 -7.27
CA PRO A 120 -28.32 -6.56 -8.18
C PRO A 120 -28.42 -6.19 -9.67
N ASN A 121 -28.69 -4.92 -10.00
CA ASN A 121 -29.21 -4.55 -11.32
C ASN A 121 -28.14 -4.16 -12.35
N VAL A 122 -26.94 -3.77 -11.92
CA VAL A 122 -25.88 -3.31 -12.83
C VAL A 122 -24.76 -4.32 -12.85
N THR A 123 -24.67 -5.07 -13.94
CA THR A 123 -23.55 -5.99 -14.23
C THR A 123 -22.53 -5.32 -15.13
N ILE A 124 -21.33 -5.89 -15.19
CA ILE A 124 -20.28 -5.41 -16.11
C ILE A 124 -20.76 -5.45 -17.56
N GLU A 125 -21.50 -6.50 -17.92
CA GLU A 125 -22.03 -6.68 -19.28
C GLU A 125 -23.08 -5.63 -19.62
N SER A 126 -23.99 -5.31 -18.67
CA SER A 126 -25.01 -4.27 -18.89
C SER A 126 -24.42 -2.85 -18.91
N GLY A 127 -23.23 -2.65 -18.35
CA GLY A 127 -22.54 -1.36 -18.36
C GLY A 127 -21.93 -0.98 -19.71
N PHE A 128 -21.84 -1.92 -20.67
CA PHE A 128 -21.26 -1.65 -21.98
C PHE A 128 -22.31 -1.06 -22.94
N THR A 129 -22.21 0.25 -23.19
CA THR A 129 -23.10 0.96 -24.12
C THR A 129 -22.75 0.70 -25.59
N HIS A 130 -21.47 0.78 -25.98
CA HIS A 130 -21.02 0.51 -27.35
C HIS A 130 -19.57 -0.05 -27.39
N PRO A 131 -19.30 -1.17 -28.11
CA PRO A 131 -17.97 -1.79 -28.16
C PRO A 131 -16.85 -0.86 -28.64
N ASN A 132 -17.15 0.03 -29.58
CA ASN A 132 -16.18 1.01 -30.08
C ASN A 132 -15.75 2.00 -28.99
N THR A 133 -16.69 2.51 -28.19
CA THR A 133 -16.39 3.42 -27.07
C THR A 133 -15.54 2.72 -26.01
N PHE A 134 -15.85 1.46 -25.70
CA PHE A 134 -15.04 0.66 -24.78
C PHE A 134 -13.58 0.54 -25.26
N ARG A 135 -13.37 0.17 -26.54
CA ARG A 135 -12.03 0.08 -27.12
C ARG A 135 -11.29 1.41 -27.10
N ALA A 136 -11.96 2.52 -27.45
CA ALA A 136 -11.37 3.85 -27.44
C ALA A 136 -10.94 4.30 -26.03
N LEU A 137 -11.79 4.07 -25.02
CA LEU A 137 -11.45 4.36 -23.62
C LEU A 137 -10.29 3.48 -23.15
N PHE A 138 -10.31 2.19 -23.46
CA PHE A 138 -9.26 1.25 -23.06
C PHE A 138 -7.90 1.62 -23.65
N VAL A 139 -7.85 1.98 -24.93
CA VAL A 139 -6.62 2.48 -25.58
C VAL A 139 -6.17 3.80 -24.97
N THR A 140 -7.08 4.74 -24.71
CA THR A 140 -6.75 6.02 -24.06
C THR A 140 -6.15 5.81 -22.67
N TYR A 141 -6.66 4.85 -21.88
CA TYR A 141 -6.06 4.50 -20.60
C TYR A 141 -4.64 3.93 -20.78
N ILE A 142 -4.42 3.02 -21.72
CA ILE A 142 -3.09 2.46 -21.99
C ILE A 142 -2.10 3.57 -22.36
N VAL A 143 -2.47 4.45 -23.30
CA VAL A 143 -1.63 5.58 -23.72
C VAL A 143 -1.39 6.54 -22.56
N GLY A 144 -2.43 6.87 -21.79
CA GLY A 144 -2.33 7.71 -20.59
C GLY A 144 -1.35 7.14 -19.57
N PHE A 145 -1.45 5.84 -19.24
CA PHE A 145 -0.51 5.17 -18.34
C PHE A 145 0.91 5.11 -18.92
N ALA A 146 1.05 4.87 -20.22
CA ALA A 146 2.35 4.85 -20.90
C ALA A 146 3.08 6.20 -20.87
N ILE A 147 2.35 7.32 -20.77
CA ILE A 147 2.93 8.66 -20.59
C ILE A 147 3.14 8.97 -19.11
N LEU A 148 2.15 8.67 -18.27
CA LEU A 148 2.12 9.04 -16.85
C LEU A 148 3.18 8.29 -16.03
N PHE A 149 3.41 6.99 -16.28
CA PHE A 149 4.43 6.23 -15.56
C PHE A 149 5.86 6.78 -15.80
N PRO A 150 6.32 6.97 -17.05
CA PRO A 150 7.61 7.60 -17.31
C PRO A 150 7.68 9.04 -16.78
N GLY A 151 6.61 9.83 -16.94
CA GLY A 151 6.53 11.19 -16.41
C GLY A 151 6.73 11.23 -14.89
N PHE A 152 6.07 10.34 -14.16
CA PHE A 152 6.23 10.20 -12.72
C PHE A 152 7.66 9.76 -12.33
N ILE A 153 8.25 8.80 -13.04
CA ILE A 153 9.63 8.36 -12.79
C ILE A 153 10.61 9.52 -13.03
N TYR A 154 10.44 10.29 -14.10
CA TYR A 154 11.28 11.44 -14.41
C TYR A 154 11.15 12.52 -13.34
N PHE A 155 9.92 12.88 -12.96
CA PHE A 155 9.63 13.80 -11.87
C PHE A 155 10.32 13.37 -10.57
N TRP A 156 10.14 12.12 -10.16
CA TRP A 156 10.79 11.58 -8.96
C TRP A 156 12.31 11.67 -9.04
N ARG A 157 12.90 11.31 -10.19
CA ARG A 157 14.35 11.40 -10.39
C ARG A 157 14.87 12.82 -10.34
N LEU A 158 14.12 13.81 -10.84
CA LEU A 158 14.55 15.20 -10.85
C LEU A 158 14.50 15.81 -9.44
N PHE A 159 13.39 15.64 -8.72
CA PHE A 159 13.16 16.33 -7.45
C PHE A 159 13.68 15.58 -6.22
N MET A 160 13.63 14.25 -6.19
CA MET A 160 14.01 13.48 -5.00
C MET A 160 15.46 12.97 -5.02
N LYS A 161 16.08 12.86 -6.20
CA LYS A 161 17.46 12.37 -6.32
C LYS A 161 18.50 13.47 -6.07
N ASP A 162 18.18 14.72 -6.40
CA ASP A 162 19.14 15.83 -6.30
C ASP A 162 18.93 16.66 -5.02
N ARG A 163 19.39 16.12 -3.89
CA ARG A 163 19.36 16.81 -2.58
C ARG A 163 20.43 17.90 -2.45
N ARG A 164 21.03 18.37 -3.56
CA ARG A 164 22.02 19.46 -3.56
C ARG A 164 21.43 20.83 -3.21
N TYR A 165 20.11 21.00 -3.34
CA TYR A 165 19.43 22.27 -3.00
C TYR A 165 19.33 22.55 -1.50
N LEU A 166 19.44 21.55 -0.63
CA LEU A 166 19.40 21.75 0.83
C LEU A 166 20.71 22.30 1.42
N ALA A 167 21.80 22.33 0.63
CA ALA A 167 23.12 22.75 1.10
C ALA A 167 23.44 24.24 0.88
N ASN A 168 22.55 24.99 0.21
CA ASN A 168 22.84 26.36 -0.25
C ASN A 168 21.99 27.46 0.42
N ASP A 169 21.07 27.14 1.32
CA ASP A 169 20.24 28.13 2.03
C ASP A 169 20.85 28.68 3.34
N GLU A 170 22.12 28.34 3.64
CA GLU A 170 22.89 28.98 4.71
C GLU A 170 24.07 29.80 4.16
N LYS A 171 23.77 30.83 3.38
CA LYS A 171 24.71 31.94 3.15
C LYS A 171 24.12 33.25 3.64
#